data_AF-A0A944R157-F1
#
_entry.id   AF-A0A944R157-F1
#
_cell.length_a   1.000
_cell.length_b   1.000
_cell.length_c   1.000
_cell.angle_alpha   90.00
_cell.angle_beta   90.00
_cell.angle_gamma   90.00
#
_symmetry.space_group_name_H-M   'P 1'
#
loop_
_entity.id
_entity.type
_entity.pdbx_description
1 polymer ?
#
loop_
_entity_poly.entity_id
_entity_poly.type
_entity_poly.pdbx_seq_one_letter_code
_entity_poly.pdbx_strand_id
1 'polypeptide(L)'
;MIFLKSLIFILFNLFLGFSLIFTIKLFLFIPKKEKKIFHKKVPFTPAFVHRKKKWLIDKLHSALAKYIADAKNKNIDSRVSKWETKIYKSTHKKLEKIARIPFLPSSLKTKIREIIATFIYQIAKYFFRNFVPYLMSRYHLIKYIELLDFKLDVEVIEDYFNRYIYRFLLVISLTFSFLVGIGNMIVFLILN
;
A
#
# COMPACT_ATOMS: atom_id res chain seq x y z
N MET A 1 20.37 -44.90 27.21
CA MET A 1 19.44 -44.75 26.07
C MET A 1 18.38 -43.67 26.28
N ILE A 2 17.79 -43.53 27.48
CA ILE A 2 16.70 -42.56 27.75
C ILE A 2 17.15 -41.11 27.55
N PHE A 3 18.34 -40.74 28.03
CA PHE A 3 18.93 -39.41 27.80
C PHE A 3 19.17 -39.10 26.31
N LEU A 4 19.60 -40.10 25.52
CA LEU A 4 19.78 -39.90 24.08
C LEU A 4 18.44 -39.69 23.35
N LYS A 5 17.38 -40.37 23.81
CA LYS A 5 16.02 -40.15 23.32
C LYS A 5 15.50 -38.77 23.71
N SER A 6 15.86 -38.26 24.88
CA SER A 6 15.41 -36.95 25.34
C SER A 6 16.07 -35.79 24.57
N LEU A 7 17.28 -35.96 24.04
CA LEU A 7 17.94 -34.98 23.15
C LEU A 7 17.17 -34.74 21.83
N ILE A 8 16.37 -35.70 21.37
CA ILE A 8 15.55 -35.55 20.16
C ILE A 8 14.53 -34.42 20.32
N PHE A 9 14.02 -34.17 21.54
CA PHE A 9 13.09 -33.07 21.78
C PHE A 9 13.73 -31.71 21.48
N ILE A 10 15.01 -31.52 21.82
CA ILE A 10 15.73 -30.28 21.52
C ILE A 10 15.86 -30.10 20.01
N LEU A 11 16.34 -31.14 19.31
CA LEU A 11 16.51 -31.10 17.85
C LEU A 11 15.17 -30.86 17.12
N PHE A 12 14.11 -31.52 17.55
CA PHE A 12 12.79 -31.36 16.95
C PHE A 12 12.22 -29.96 17.17
N ASN A 13 12.36 -29.40 18.37
CA ASN A 13 11.90 -28.04 18.65
C ASN A 13 12.70 -26.99 17.86
N LEU A 14 14.02 -27.15 17.77
CA LEU A 14 14.87 -26.30 16.92
C LEU A 14 14.46 -26.36 15.45
N PHE A 15 14.18 -27.56 14.93
CA PHE A 15 13.70 -27.74 13.57
C PHE A 15 12.37 -27.03 13.34
N LEU A 16 11.42 -27.11 14.28
CA LEU A 16 10.15 -26.39 14.20
C LEU A 16 10.35 -24.86 14.18
N GLY A 17 11.21 -24.34 15.06
CA GLY A 17 11.54 -22.91 15.10
C GLY A 17 12.17 -22.43 13.78
N PHE A 18 13.14 -23.17 13.27
CA PHE A 18 13.74 -22.89 11.96
C PHE A 18 12.70 -22.92 10.84
N SER A 19 11.90 -23.99 10.78
CA SER A 19 10.90 -24.22 9.73
C SER A 19 9.86 -23.10 9.68
N LEU A 20 9.41 -22.61 10.83
CA LEU A 20 8.46 -21.51 10.92
C LEU A 20 9.00 -20.24 10.27
N ILE A 21 10.20 -19.81 10.66
CA ILE A 21 10.81 -18.58 10.13
C ILE A 21 11.19 -18.74 8.65
N PHE A 22 11.66 -19.94 8.27
CA PHE A 22 11.94 -20.27 6.88
C PHE A 22 10.68 -20.23 6.01
N THR A 23 9.55 -20.74 6.50
CA THR A 23 8.26 -20.68 5.79
C THR A 23 7.78 -19.25 5.60
N ILE A 24 8.00 -18.36 6.58
CA ILE A 24 7.71 -16.92 6.42
C ILE A 24 8.54 -16.32 5.29
N LYS A 25 9.85 -16.59 5.26
CA LYS A 25 10.73 -16.12 4.18
C LYS A 25 10.26 -16.65 2.82
N LEU A 26 9.94 -17.95 2.74
CA LEU A 26 9.39 -18.56 1.54
C LEU A 26 8.13 -17.81 1.09
N PHE A 27 7.13 -17.68 1.95
CA PHE A 27 5.87 -17.01 1.62
C PHE A 27 6.06 -15.57 1.10
N LEU A 28 7.01 -14.83 1.67
CA LEU A 28 7.27 -13.44 1.31
C LEU A 28 7.95 -13.30 -0.06
N PHE A 29 8.99 -14.09 -0.33
CA PHE A 29 9.90 -13.87 -1.47
C PHE A 29 9.93 -14.98 -2.51
N ILE A 30 9.54 -16.22 -2.17
CA ILE A 30 9.65 -17.39 -3.04
C ILE A 30 8.26 -18.02 -3.31
N PRO A 31 7.87 -18.29 -4.58
CA PRO A 31 8.64 -18.13 -5.80
C PRO A 31 8.49 -16.72 -6.43
N LYS A 32 9.55 -16.27 -7.12
CA LYS A 32 9.58 -14.98 -7.83
C LYS A 32 8.53 -14.85 -8.95
N LYS A 33 8.13 -15.98 -9.55
CA LYS A 33 7.18 -16.05 -10.68
C LYS A 33 5.99 -16.95 -10.35
N GLU A 34 4.89 -16.72 -11.07
CA GLU A 34 3.74 -17.61 -11.05
C GLU A 34 4.14 -19.02 -11.47
N LYS A 35 3.78 -20.01 -10.65
CA LYS A 35 3.98 -21.41 -11.00
C LYS A 35 2.64 -22.04 -11.36
N LYS A 36 2.65 -22.83 -12.44
CA LYS A 36 1.51 -23.64 -12.86
C LYS A 36 1.93 -25.11 -12.78
N ILE A 37 1.06 -25.93 -12.20
CA ILE A 37 1.21 -27.39 -12.17
C ILE A 37 -0.07 -27.97 -12.76
N PHE A 38 0.02 -28.84 -13.76
CA PHE A 38 -1.12 -29.36 -14.53
C PHE A 38 -2.07 -28.26 -15.05
N HIS A 39 -1.52 -27.17 -15.60
CA HIS A 39 -2.26 -25.98 -16.07
C HIS A 39 -3.04 -25.20 -15.01
N LYS A 40 -3.09 -25.69 -13.76
CA LYS A 40 -3.69 -24.99 -12.62
C LYS A 40 -2.64 -24.11 -11.95
N LYS A 41 -3.03 -22.89 -11.60
CA LYS A 41 -2.17 -21.95 -10.86
C LYS A 41 -1.97 -22.46 -9.45
N VAL A 42 -0.72 -22.54 -9.01
CA VAL A 42 -0.41 -22.89 -7.62
C VAL A 42 -0.80 -21.72 -6.72
N PRO A 43 -1.61 -21.94 -5.67
CA PRO A 43 -1.96 -20.88 -4.74
C PRO A 43 -0.69 -20.29 -4.10
N PHE A 44 -0.74 -19.00 -3.74
CA PHE A 44 0.39 -18.27 -3.16
C PHE A 44 1.62 -18.08 -4.07
N THR A 45 1.49 -18.30 -5.39
CA THR A 45 2.51 -17.92 -6.38
C THR A 45 2.02 -16.77 -7.29
N PRO A 46 2.84 -15.74 -7.57
CA PRO A 46 4.17 -15.51 -7.03
C PRO A 46 4.10 -15.12 -5.54
N ALA A 47 5.26 -15.03 -4.89
CA ALA A 47 5.35 -14.73 -3.47
C ALA A 47 4.67 -13.39 -3.12
N PHE A 48 4.35 -13.21 -1.84
CA PHE A 48 3.52 -12.10 -1.38
C PHE A 48 4.08 -10.73 -1.76
N VAL A 49 5.38 -10.49 -1.58
CA VAL A 49 6.02 -9.21 -1.87
C VAL A 49 5.94 -8.88 -3.36
N HIS A 50 6.23 -9.84 -4.23
CA HIS A 50 6.09 -9.67 -5.69
C HIS A 50 4.67 -9.30 -6.10
N ARG A 51 3.65 -9.98 -5.53
CA ARG A 51 2.23 -9.67 -5.81
C ARG A 51 1.86 -8.26 -5.34
N LYS A 52 2.29 -7.87 -4.15
CA LYS A 52 1.97 -6.56 -3.58
C LYS A 52 2.65 -5.42 -4.30
N LYS A 53 3.93 -5.59 -4.68
CA LYS A 53 4.65 -4.65 -5.54
C LYS A 53 3.87 -4.41 -6.83
N LYS A 54 3.59 -5.49 -7.59
CA LYS A 54 2.87 -5.39 -8.86
C LYS A 54 1.51 -4.72 -8.68
N TRP A 55 0.74 -5.14 -7.69
CA TRP A 55 -0.56 -4.53 -7.38
C TRP A 55 -0.46 -3.03 -7.08
N LEU A 56 0.58 -2.59 -6.36
CA LEU A 56 0.78 -1.17 -6.03
C LEU A 56 1.10 -0.36 -7.29
N ILE A 57 2.00 -0.85 -8.13
CA ILE A 57 2.37 -0.22 -9.41
C ILE A 57 1.17 -0.15 -10.35
N ASP A 58 0.44 -1.25 -10.54
CA ASP A 58 -0.78 -1.32 -11.35
C ASP A 58 -1.84 -0.33 -10.84
N LYS A 59 -1.98 -0.22 -9.52
CA LYS A 59 -2.91 0.71 -8.89
C LYS A 59 -2.51 2.16 -9.11
N LEU A 60 -1.22 2.49 -9.06
CA LEU A 60 -0.71 3.83 -9.38
C LEU A 60 -0.99 4.19 -10.86
N HIS A 61 -0.65 3.30 -11.79
CA HIS A 61 -0.96 3.50 -13.20
C HIS A 61 -2.45 3.68 -13.44
N SER A 62 -3.28 2.79 -12.88
CA SER A 62 -4.73 2.86 -13.02
C SER A 62 -5.31 4.14 -12.42
N ALA A 63 -4.82 4.57 -11.25
CA ALA A 63 -5.28 5.79 -10.61
C ALA A 63 -4.95 7.02 -11.46
N LEU A 64 -3.72 7.10 -11.98
CA LEU A 64 -3.26 8.19 -12.83
C LEU A 64 -4.00 8.21 -14.17
N ALA A 65 -4.12 7.06 -14.84
CA ALA A 65 -4.85 6.94 -16.10
C ALA A 65 -6.33 7.33 -15.94
N LYS A 66 -6.99 6.84 -14.89
CA LYS A 66 -8.38 7.22 -14.61
C LYS A 66 -8.52 8.70 -14.28
N TYR A 67 -7.56 9.30 -13.56
CA TYR A 67 -7.59 10.74 -13.31
C TYR A 67 -7.49 11.55 -14.61
N ILE A 68 -6.57 11.20 -15.51
CA ILE A 68 -6.43 11.86 -16.81
C ILE A 68 -7.72 11.69 -17.63
N ALA A 69 -8.33 10.51 -17.62
CA ALA A 69 -9.61 10.26 -18.29
C ALA A 69 -10.73 11.13 -17.69
N ASP A 70 -10.84 11.19 -16.36
CA ASP A 70 -11.82 12.01 -15.64
C ASP A 70 -11.61 13.51 -15.91
N ALA A 71 -10.36 13.97 -16.01
CA ALA A 71 -10.02 15.37 -16.31
C ALA A 71 -10.45 15.78 -17.73
N LYS A 72 -10.29 14.87 -18.71
CA LYS A 72 -10.73 15.08 -20.10
C LYS A 72 -12.25 14.97 -20.26
N ASN A 73 -12.91 14.15 -19.43
CA ASN A 73 -14.34 13.91 -19.53
C ASN A 73 -15.17 15.08 -18.96
N LYS A 74 -15.99 15.72 -19.80
CA LYS A 74 -16.88 16.81 -19.38
C LYS A 74 -18.15 16.34 -18.64
N ASN A 75 -18.35 15.02 -18.51
CA ASN A 75 -19.51 14.46 -17.82
C ASN A 75 -19.53 14.85 -16.33
N ILE A 76 -20.73 15.14 -15.83
CA ILE A 76 -21.03 15.63 -14.47
C ILE A 76 -20.67 14.59 -13.41
N ASP A 77 -20.69 13.30 -13.75
CA ASP A 77 -20.43 12.20 -12.81
C ASP A 77 -18.96 11.83 -12.60
N SER A 78 -18.04 12.46 -13.35
CA SER A 78 -16.60 12.22 -13.19
C SER A 78 -16.12 12.62 -11.79
N ARG A 79 -15.07 11.95 -11.28
CA ARG A 79 -14.51 12.30 -9.95
C ARG A 79 -14.00 13.74 -9.89
N VAL A 80 -13.41 14.21 -10.99
CA VAL A 80 -12.95 15.60 -11.12
C VAL A 80 -14.13 16.56 -11.02
N SER A 81 -15.23 16.30 -11.72
CA SER A 81 -16.47 17.10 -11.60
C SER A 81 -16.98 17.12 -10.15
N LYS A 82 -17.02 15.97 -9.46
CA LYS A 82 -17.42 15.91 -8.04
C LYS A 82 -16.52 16.77 -7.14
N TRP A 83 -15.21 16.83 -7.41
CA TRP A 83 -14.29 17.72 -6.69
C TRP A 83 -14.54 19.19 -6.99
N GLU A 84 -14.75 19.54 -8.26
CA GLU A 84 -15.11 20.90 -8.68
C GLU A 84 -16.41 21.36 -7.99
N THR A 85 -17.45 20.51 -7.99
CA THR A 85 -18.72 20.79 -7.31
C THR A 85 -18.55 20.91 -5.81
N LYS A 86 -17.69 20.08 -5.19
CA LYS A 86 -17.41 20.15 -3.74
C LYS A 86 -16.74 21.48 -3.39
N ILE A 87 -15.80 21.97 -4.21
CA ILE A 87 -15.17 23.28 -4.03
C ILE A 87 -16.20 24.40 -4.19
N TYR A 88 -17.05 24.34 -5.21
CA TYR A 88 -18.13 25.31 -5.39
C TYR A 88 -19.03 25.38 -4.16
N LYS A 89 -19.55 24.23 -3.69
CA LYS A 89 -20.41 24.14 -2.50
C LYS A 89 -19.71 24.64 -1.24
N SER A 90 -18.43 24.28 -1.03
CA SER A 90 -17.65 24.72 0.13
C SER A 90 -17.41 26.23 0.11
N THR A 91 -17.12 26.78 -1.07
CA THR A 91 -16.94 28.21 -1.29
C THR A 91 -18.23 28.96 -1.00
N HIS A 92 -19.35 28.50 -1.57
CA HIS A 92 -20.65 29.09 -1.35
C HIS A 92 -21.02 29.14 0.14
N LYS A 93 -20.79 28.05 0.88
CA LYS A 93 -20.99 27.99 2.34
C LYS A 93 -20.09 28.97 3.11
N LYS A 94 -18.82 29.11 2.72
CA LYS A 94 -17.92 30.09 3.36
C LYS A 94 -18.36 31.54 3.11
N LEU A 95 -18.88 31.81 1.92
CA LEU A 95 -19.39 33.12 1.53
C LEU A 95 -20.75 33.46 2.15
N GLU A 96 -21.46 32.53 2.81
CA GLU A 96 -22.63 32.88 3.65
C GLU A 96 -22.28 33.90 4.74
N LYS A 97 -21.03 33.93 5.20
CA LYS A 97 -20.56 34.96 6.13
C LYS A 97 -20.66 36.38 5.56
N ILE A 98 -20.50 36.54 4.23
CA ILE A 98 -20.65 37.82 3.52
C ILE A 98 -22.11 38.29 3.56
N ALA A 99 -23.08 37.37 3.62
CA ALA A 99 -24.49 37.73 3.74
C ALA A 99 -24.80 38.47 5.06
N ARG A 100 -23.94 38.36 6.08
CA ARG A 100 -24.08 39.01 7.38
C ARG A 100 -23.53 40.44 7.44
N ILE A 101 -22.93 40.94 6.36
CA ILE A 101 -22.41 42.31 6.32
C ILE A 101 -23.59 43.31 6.41
N PRO A 102 -23.63 44.19 7.42
CA PRO A 102 -24.66 45.22 7.52
C PRO A 102 -24.51 46.24 6.37
N PHE A 103 -25.61 46.92 6.00
CA PHE A 103 -25.67 47.97 4.97
C PHE A 103 -25.47 47.56 3.49
N LEU A 104 -25.29 46.26 3.18
CA LEU A 104 -25.26 45.80 1.78
C LEU A 104 -26.64 45.24 1.33
N PRO A 105 -27.20 45.70 0.19
CA PRO A 105 -28.46 45.17 -0.35
C PRO A 105 -28.38 43.66 -0.63
N SER A 106 -29.49 42.94 -0.41
CA SER A 106 -29.57 41.49 -0.59
C SER A 106 -29.24 41.03 -2.03
N SER A 107 -29.61 41.84 -3.03
CA SER A 107 -29.30 41.60 -4.44
C SER A 107 -27.79 41.66 -4.73
N LEU A 108 -27.08 42.65 -4.17
CA LEU A 108 -25.63 42.80 -4.29
C LEU A 108 -24.88 41.68 -3.56
N LYS A 109 -25.32 41.32 -2.34
CA LYS A 109 -24.77 40.17 -1.59
C LYS A 109 -24.81 38.89 -2.41
N THR A 110 -25.96 38.62 -3.04
CA THR A 110 -26.16 37.40 -3.84
C THR A 110 -25.29 37.41 -5.09
N LYS A 111 -25.26 38.53 -5.85
CA LYS A 111 -24.40 38.68 -7.03
C LYS A 111 -22.91 38.51 -6.70
N ILE A 112 -22.42 39.16 -5.64
CA ILE A 112 -21.00 39.05 -5.23
C ILE A 112 -20.68 37.60 -4.87
N ARG A 113 -21.56 36.93 -4.12
CA ARG A 113 -21.39 35.51 -3.76
C ARG A 113 -21.33 34.61 -5.00
N GLU A 114 -22.21 34.82 -5.97
CA GLU A 114 -22.24 34.06 -7.22
C GLU A 114 -21.00 34.31 -8.08
N ILE A 115 -20.56 35.57 -8.21
CA ILE A 115 -19.35 35.93 -8.95
C ILE A 115 -18.14 35.24 -8.34
N ILE A 116 -17.94 35.35 -7.02
CA ILE A 116 -16.80 34.74 -6.32
C ILE A 116 -16.86 33.21 -6.40
N ALA A 117 -18.03 32.62 -6.16
CA ALA A 117 -18.18 31.16 -6.24
C ALA A 117 -17.92 30.62 -7.66
N THR A 118 -18.40 31.33 -8.68
CA THR A 118 -18.18 30.98 -10.09
C THR A 118 -16.72 31.16 -10.48
N PHE A 119 -16.07 32.24 -10.05
CA PHE A 119 -14.66 32.49 -10.30
C PHE A 119 -13.79 31.38 -9.68
N ILE A 120 -14.03 31.03 -8.41
CA ILE A 120 -13.31 29.96 -7.73
C ILE A 120 -13.58 28.59 -8.40
N TYR A 121 -14.81 28.34 -8.83
CA TYR A 121 -15.14 27.14 -9.59
C TYR A 121 -14.37 27.07 -10.92
N GLN A 122 -14.27 28.17 -11.67
CA GLN A 122 -13.49 28.23 -12.90
C GLN A 122 -12.00 28.00 -12.66
N ILE A 123 -11.43 28.61 -11.62
CA ILE A 123 -10.03 28.35 -11.20
C ILE A 123 -9.84 26.87 -10.88
N ALA A 124 -10.71 26.29 -10.05
CA ALA A 124 -10.63 24.87 -9.69
C ALA A 124 -10.73 23.97 -10.92
N LYS A 125 -11.65 24.28 -11.85
CA LYS A 125 -11.81 23.56 -13.10
C LYS A 125 -10.56 23.63 -13.96
N TYR A 126 -9.99 24.82 -14.15
CA TYR A 126 -8.73 24.99 -14.88
C TYR A 126 -7.58 24.24 -14.19
N PHE A 127 -7.50 24.33 -12.86
CA PHE A 127 -6.49 23.65 -12.06
C PHE A 127 -6.54 22.13 -12.26
N PHE A 128 -7.70 21.49 -12.06
CA PHE A 128 -7.81 20.03 -12.16
C PHE A 128 -7.80 19.51 -13.59
N ARG A 129 -8.33 20.26 -14.56
CA ARG A 129 -8.46 19.75 -15.94
C ARG A 129 -7.29 20.10 -16.84
N ASN A 130 -6.57 21.18 -16.54
CA ASN A 130 -5.47 21.66 -17.37
C ASN A 130 -4.15 21.63 -16.61
N PHE A 131 -4.07 22.36 -15.49
CA PHE A 131 -2.79 22.54 -14.79
C PHE A 131 -2.22 21.23 -14.24
N VAL A 132 -3.03 20.43 -13.53
CA VAL A 132 -2.57 19.16 -12.98
C VAL A 132 -2.17 18.18 -14.10
N PRO A 133 -3.00 17.90 -15.13
CA PRO A 133 -2.58 17.07 -16.26
C PRO A 133 -1.33 17.58 -16.99
N TYR A 134 -1.18 18.92 -17.12
CA TYR A 134 0.02 19.53 -17.67
C TYR A 134 1.25 19.19 -16.83
N LEU A 135 1.19 19.34 -15.50
CA LEU A 135 2.29 18.96 -14.61
C LEU A 135 2.60 17.46 -14.73
N MET A 136 1.59 16.60 -14.75
CA MET A 136 1.78 15.16 -14.89
C MET A 136 2.55 14.79 -16.18
N SER A 137 2.21 15.48 -17.28
CA SER A 137 2.89 15.32 -18.57
C SER A 137 4.30 15.89 -18.55
N ARG A 138 4.47 17.13 -18.05
CA ARG A 138 5.75 17.85 -17.98
C ARG A 138 6.79 17.11 -17.16
N TYR A 139 6.37 16.54 -16.04
CA TYR A 139 7.25 15.74 -15.18
C TYR A 139 7.31 14.27 -15.60
N HIS A 140 6.68 13.87 -16.70
CA HIS A 140 6.65 12.49 -17.17
C HIS A 140 6.34 11.48 -16.05
N LEU A 141 5.31 11.74 -15.23
CA LEU A 141 5.04 10.92 -14.03
C LEU A 141 4.90 9.43 -14.34
N ILE A 142 4.43 9.07 -15.54
CA ILE A 142 4.38 7.67 -16.01
C ILE A 142 5.79 7.05 -16.01
N LYS A 143 6.80 7.75 -16.55
CA LYS A 143 8.20 7.31 -16.52
C LYS A 143 8.74 7.20 -15.10
N TYR A 144 8.32 8.07 -14.19
CA TYR A 144 8.70 7.94 -12.77
C TYR A 144 8.08 6.72 -12.11
N ILE A 145 6.85 6.33 -12.45
CA ILE A 145 6.24 5.09 -11.96
C ILE A 145 6.99 3.87 -12.51
N GLU A 146 7.41 3.90 -13.78
CA GLU A 146 8.25 2.84 -14.38
C GLU A 146 9.63 2.77 -13.70
N LEU A 147 10.26 3.91 -13.45
CA LEU A 147 11.52 3.98 -12.69
C LEU A 147 11.33 3.50 -11.24
N LEU A 148 10.18 3.75 -10.63
CA LEU A 148 9.85 3.27 -9.30
C LEU A 148 9.68 1.74 -9.30
N ASP A 149 9.03 1.18 -10.33
CA ASP A 149 8.93 -0.27 -10.51
C ASP A 149 10.32 -0.91 -10.67
N PHE A 150 11.22 -0.28 -11.42
CA PHE A 150 12.60 -0.71 -11.54
C PHE A 150 13.38 -0.61 -10.21
N LYS A 151 13.29 0.53 -9.51
CA LYS A 151 14.03 0.78 -8.26
C LYS A 151 13.52 -0.03 -7.07
N LEU A 152 12.22 -0.32 -7.02
CA LEU A 152 11.63 -1.20 -6.01
C LEU A 152 11.90 -2.67 -6.37
N ASP A 153 13.15 -3.01 -6.65
CA ASP A 153 13.50 -4.39 -6.92
C ASP A 153 13.22 -5.24 -5.67
N VAL A 154 12.49 -6.34 -5.87
CA VAL A 154 12.14 -7.24 -4.78
C VAL A 154 13.38 -7.90 -4.21
N GLU A 155 14.45 -8.01 -5.02
CA GLU A 155 15.75 -8.52 -4.58
C GLU A 155 16.39 -7.61 -3.53
N VAL A 156 16.34 -6.29 -3.72
CA VAL A 156 16.83 -5.32 -2.72
C VAL A 156 16.01 -5.40 -1.43
N ILE A 157 14.70 -5.58 -1.54
CA ILE A 157 13.81 -5.76 -0.38
C ILE A 157 14.12 -7.08 0.33
N GLU A 158 14.37 -8.15 -0.41
CA GLU A 158 14.76 -9.46 0.13
C GLU A 158 16.10 -9.38 0.87
N ASP A 159 17.10 -8.71 0.30
CA ASP A 159 18.41 -8.53 0.93
C ASP A 159 18.31 -7.71 2.21
N TYR A 160 17.54 -6.63 2.19
CA TYR A 160 17.27 -5.84 3.38
C TYR A 160 16.56 -6.68 4.45
N PHE A 161 15.51 -7.42 4.06
CA PHE A 161 14.80 -8.32 4.97
C PHE A 161 15.74 -9.38 5.56
N ASN A 162 16.59 -10.00 4.74
CA ASN A 162 17.54 -11.01 5.17
C ASN A 162 18.52 -10.46 6.21
N ARG A 163 19.07 -9.27 5.95
CA ARG A 163 20.09 -8.63 6.80
C ARG A 163 19.51 -8.14 8.12
N TYR A 164 18.36 -7.49 8.10
CA TYR A 164 17.85 -6.74 9.26
C TYR A 164 16.66 -7.38 9.97
N ILE A 165 15.98 -8.34 9.37
CA ILE A 165 14.75 -8.92 9.94
C ILE A 165 14.90 -10.43 10.10
N TYR A 166 15.13 -11.16 9.00
CA TYR A 166 15.21 -12.62 8.98
C TYR A 166 16.23 -13.16 9.98
N ARG A 167 17.46 -12.61 9.97
CA ARG A 167 18.53 -13.05 10.87
C ARG A 167 18.11 -12.94 12.34
N PHE A 168 17.54 -11.81 12.73
CA PHE A 168 17.14 -11.58 14.12
C PHE A 168 15.94 -12.45 14.51
N LEU A 169 14.92 -12.55 13.65
CA LEU A 169 13.77 -13.42 13.87
C LEU A 169 14.18 -14.89 14.00
N LEU A 170 15.12 -15.34 13.18
CA LEU A 170 15.63 -16.71 13.22
C LEU A 170 16.37 -16.97 14.53
N VAL A 171 17.27 -16.07 14.96
CA VAL A 171 17.97 -16.21 16.25
C VAL A 171 16.99 -16.23 17.41
N ILE A 172 16.04 -15.29 17.45
CA ILE A 172 15.02 -15.23 18.51
C ILE A 172 14.19 -16.52 18.54
N SER A 173 13.72 -16.98 17.38
CA SER A 173 12.93 -18.20 17.26
C SER A 173 13.71 -19.44 17.69
N LEU A 174 14.98 -19.56 17.29
CA LEU A 174 15.81 -20.71 17.67
C LEU A 174 16.12 -20.72 19.16
N THR A 175 16.43 -19.57 19.75
CA THR A 175 16.65 -19.46 21.20
C THR A 175 15.40 -19.86 21.97
N PHE A 176 14.23 -19.36 21.57
CA PHE A 176 12.97 -19.74 22.20
C PHE A 176 12.67 -21.24 22.04
N SER A 177 12.79 -21.77 20.83
CA SER A 177 12.62 -23.20 20.55
C SER A 177 13.60 -24.08 21.31
N PHE A 178 14.84 -23.64 21.50
CA PHE A 178 15.84 -24.33 22.30
C PHE A 178 15.42 -24.44 23.77
N LEU A 179 14.99 -23.32 24.37
CA LEU A 179 14.51 -23.29 25.76
C LEU A 179 13.30 -24.20 25.95
N VAL A 180 12.34 -24.17 25.02
CA VAL A 180 11.20 -25.09 25.01
C VAL A 180 11.65 -26.55 24.87
N GLY A 181 12.64 -26.81 24.01
CA GLY A 181 13.26 -28.12 23.86
C GLY A 181 13.88 -28.65 25.16
N ILE A 182 14.60 -27.80 25.91
CA ILE A 182 15.13 -28.15 27.25
C ILE A 182 13.99 -28.45 28.22
N GLY A 183 12.95 -27.61 28.25
CA GLY A 183 11.78 -27.84 29.11
C GLY A 183 11.13 -29.19 28.84
N ASN A 184 10.88 -29.51 27.57
CA ASN A 184 10.32 -30.80 27.15
C ASN A 184 11.23 -31.97 27.52
N MET A 185 12.55 -31.81 27.37
CA MET A 185 13.53 -32.82 27.76
C MET A 185 13.48 -33.09 29.28
N ILE A 186 13.44 -32.05 30.11
CA ILE A 186 13.37 -32.17 31.58
C ILE A 186 12.08 -32.89 31.98
N VAL A 187 10.94 -32.47 31.44
CA VAL A 187 9.64 -33.13 31.72
C VAL A 187 9.69 -34.62 31.34
N PHE A 188 10.25 -34.94 30.18
CA PHE A 188 10.39 -36.34 29.75
C PHE A 188 11.28 -37.17 30.67
N LEU A 189 12.36 -36.58 31.21
CA LEU A 189 13.27 -37.24 32.15
C LEU A 189 12.67 -37.38 33.56
N ILE A 190 11.71 -36.54 33.95
CA ILE A 190 11.00 -36.67 35.23
C ILE A 190 9.92 -37.76 35.15
N LEU A 191 9.27 -37.90 33.99
CA LEU A 191 8.15 -38.82 33.78
C LEU A 191 8.57 -40.27 33.49
N ASN A 192 9.84 -40.53 33.17
CA ASN A 192 10.40 -41.87 32.89
C ASN A 192 11.54 -42.19 33.84
#